data_AF-A0A954KZ12-F1
#
_entry.id   AF-A0A954KZ12-F1
#
_cell.length_a   1.000
_cell.length_b   1.000
_cell.length_c   1.000
_cell.angle_alpha   90.00
_cell.angle_beta   90.00
_cell.angle_gamma   90.00
#
_symmetry.space_group_name_H-M   'P 1'
#
loop_
_entity.id
_entity.type
_entity.pdbx_description
1 polymer ?
#
loop_
_entity_poly.entity_id
_entity_poly.type
_entity_poly.pdbx_seq_one_letter_code
_entity_poly.pdbx_strand_id
1 'polypeptide(L)'
;MERRDRWGHGVSLWIVAVVAFLLPVMTWGLRDLRMHNDVTGWLPKDDPQARVLAWYEKMFPSEDRVLVSWEGCNLTDPRLKALERRLEGVPAENNSIEGGSPFVRDVTLPTEVMTRMLDRGISFDEALESITGVLCGRGSLKIRYTDTGRLRGEYMQQEIVRLLRDEFGLEITIDHGDMILPESHGIALEDTEAWKLHDELTKFVQSIPLYDVQISWREMHDDRQRLENVKAALLKMTAPGSGSQTVGQSCIEGCFLVSGSLAATSVSLSEAGTADKAVAVAAIRQAVIDVGVPEDAVHMGGQPVVNVAMNEAVSDAAWDPRFPAWNLAQRSPILLSTLVSILASFVMLRSLRLACLVQIVSILTVVMAMSLIPISGTSLNMVLIVMPTLLIVLTTSAAIHLSNYWKHSGKDDPA
;
A
#
# COMPACT_ATOMS: atom_id res chain seq x y z
N MET A 1 54.48 22.52 11.82
CA MET A 1 53.98 23.86 12.24
C MET A 1 52.45 23.86 12.14
N GLU A 2 51.74 23.62 13.24
CA GLU A 2 50.28 23.83 13.25
C GLU A 2 49.99 25.34 13.27
N ARG A 3 49.31 25.85 12.24
CA ARG A 3 48.78 27.21 12.26
C ARG A 3 47.70 27.28 13.35
N ARG A 4 47.99 27.99 14.43
CA ARG A 4 47.06 28.27 15.54
C ARG A 4 46.38 29.61 15.30
N ASP A 5 45.12 29.72 15.68
CA ASP A 5 44.36 30.97 15.63
C ASP A 5 44.81 31.96 16.71
N ARG A 6 44.14 33.11 16.80
CA ARG A 6 44.42 34.16 17.79
C ARG A 6 44.16 33.71 19.24
N TRP A 7 43.52 32.57 19.46
CA TRP A 7 43.16 32.00 20.76
C TRP A 7 43.91 30.69 21.09
N GLY A 8 44.85 30.28 20.24
CA GLY A 8 45.71 29.12 20.47
C GLY A 8 45.12 27.78 19.98
N HIS A 9 43.97 27.79 19.32
CA HIS A 9 43.33 26.59 18.79
C HIS A 9 43.86 26.23 17.39
N GLY A 10 43.98 24.93 17.11
CA GLY A 10 44.32 24.43 15.78
C GLY A 10 43.13 24.53 14.81
N VAL A 11 43.42 24.60 13.50
CA VAL A 11 42.41 24.62 12.43
C VAL A 11 41.42 23.45 12.52
N SER A 12 41.85 22.29 13.05
CA SER A 12 41.00 21.12 13.28
C SER A 12 39.82 21.40 14.21
N LEU A 13 40.00 22.23 15.25
CA LEU A 13 38.91 22.58 16.17
C LEU A 13 37.82 23.38 15.45
N TRP A 14 38.22 24.33 14.60
CA TRP A 14 37.28 25.13 13.81
C TRP A 14 36.52 24.30 12.78
N ILE A 15 37.17 23.30 12.15
CA ILE A 15 36.49 22.35 11.27
C ILE A 15 35.41 21.59 12.04
N VAL A 16 35.74 21.06 13.21
CA VAL A 16 34.77 20.34 14.06
C VAL A 16 33.63 21.26 14.50
N ALA A 17 33.92 22.51 14.88
CA ALA A 17 32.90 23.48 15.27
C ALA A 17 31.94 23.82 14.11
N VAL A 18 32.48 24.01 12.89
CA VAL A 18 31.67 24.24 11.69
C VAL A 18 30.80 23.03 11.38
N VAL A 19 31.35 21.80 11.43
CA VAL A 19 30.59 20.57 11.22
C VAL A 19 29.49 20.44 12.28
N ALA A 20 29.79 20.67 13.56
CA ALA A 20 28.81 20.60 14.65
C ALA A 20 27.68 21.63 14.49
N PHE A 21 27.96 22.80 13.93
CA PHE A 21 26.96 23.82 13.63
C PHE A 21 26.11 23.48 12.39
N LEU A 22 26.74 22.96 11.33
CA LEU A 22 26.06 22.64 10.08
C LEU A 22 25.21 21.37 10.18
N LEU A 23 25.63 20.40 10.99
CA LEU A 23 24.98 19.08 11.07
C LEU A 23 23.50 19.18 11.49
N PRO A 24 23.10 19.93 12.53
CA PRO A 24 21.69 20.15 12.86
C PRO A 24 20.89 20.76 11.69
N VAL A 25 21.44 21.78 11.01
CA VAL A 25 20.80 22.46 9.88
C VAL A 25 20.59 21.49 8.71
N MET A 26 21.60 20.69 8.38
CA MET A 26 21.54 19.69 7.31
C MET A 26 20.53 18.58 7.64
N THR A 27 20.53 18.09 8.89
CA THR A 27 19.57 17.07 9.33
C THR A 27 18.14 17.58 9.38
N TRP A 28 17.94 18.88 9.64
CA TRP A 28 16.63 19.50 9.56
C TRP A 28 16.15 19.60 8.12
N GLY A 29 17.01 20.03 7.18
CA GLY A 29 16.67 20.08 5.76
C GLY A 29 16.30 18.71 5.17
N LEU A 30 16.90 17.62 5.67
CA LEU A 30 16.52 16.25 5.27
C LEU A 30 15.08 15.87 5.63
N ARG A 31 14.43 16.54 6.59
CA ARG A 31 13.01 16.26 6.93
C ARG A 31 12.05 16.66 5.80
N ASP A 32 12.42 17.67 5.03
CA ASP A 32 11.63 18.16 3.90
C ASP A 32 12.01 17.48 2.58
N LEU A 33 12.81 16.41 2.64
CA LEU A 33 13.16 15.64 1.46
C LEU A 33 11.92 14.90 0.96
N ARG A 34 11.28 15.47 -0.07
CA ARG A 34 10.12 14.88 -0.73
C ARG A 34 10.55 14.09 -1.95
N MET A 35 10.11 12.83 -2.01
CA MET A 35 10.20 12.01 -3.22
C MET A 35 9.11 12.43 -4.18
N HIS A 36 9.47 12.98 -5.33
CA HIS A 36 8.53 13.27 -6.41
C HIS A 36 8.82 12.32 -7.56
N ASN A 37 8.11 11.20 -7.57
CA ASN A 37 8.25 10.15 -8.57
C ASN A 37 7.21 10.37 -9.66
N ASP A 38 7.47 11.35 -10.51
CA ASP A 38 6.70 11.57 -11.71
C ASP A 38 7.54 11.20 -12.94
N VAL A 39 7.16 10.10 -13.59
CA VAL A 39 7.82 9.60 -14.80
C VAL A 39 7.49 10.48 -16.01
N THR A 40 6.37 11.22 -15.95
CA THR A 40 5.90 12.07 -17.05
C THR A 40 6.86 13.24 -17.33
N GLY A 41 7.56 13.73 -16.31
CA GLY A 41 8.55 14.80 -16.41
C GLY A 41 9.90 14.41 -17.02
N TRP A 42 10.09 13.14 -17.44
CA TRP A 42 11.37 12.67 -17.98
C TRP A 42 11.57 13.07 -19.45
N LEU A 43 10.48 13.33 -20.17
CA LEU A 43 10.53 13.76 -21.56
C LEU A 43 10.61 15.29 -21.65
N PRO A 44 11.43 15.85 -22.57
CA PRO A 44 11.44 17.28 -22.85
C PRO A 44 10.03 17.77 -23.20
N LYS A 45 9.68 19.01 -22.82
CA LYS A 45 8.35 19.58 -23.09
C LYS A 45 8.00 19.67 -24.59
N ASP A 46 9.03 19.73 -25.43
CA ASP A 46 8.89 19.79 -26.89
C ASP A 46 8.73 18.41 -27.54
N ASP A 47 8.85 17.33 -26.76
CA ASP A 47 8.66 15.97 -27.26
C ASP A 47 7.18 15.72 -27.65
N PRO A 48 6.91 15.11 -28.81
CA PRO A 48 5.54 14.82 -29.26
C PRO A 48 4.74 13.98 -28.26
N GLN A 49 5.37 13.03 -27.57
CA GLN A 49 4.72 12.15 -26.59
C GLN A 49 4.39 12.92 -25.30
N ALA A 50 5.29 13.79 -24.84
CA ALA A 50 5.04 14.65 -23.68
C ALA A 50 3.84 15.58 -23.90
N ARG A 51 3.65 16.09 -25.12
CA ARG A 51 2.49 16.92 -25.46
C ARG A 51 1.18 16.14 -25.47
N VAL A 52 1.19 14.90 -25.97
CA VAL A 52 0.02 14.02 -25.93
C VAL A 52 -0.36 13.70 -24.49
N LEU A 53 0.64 13.41 -23.65
CA LEU A 53 0.46 13.15 -22.24
C LEU A 53 -0.12 14.35 -21.49
N ALA A 54 0.46 15.55 -21.68
CA ALA A 54 -0.05 16.78 -21.06
C ALA A 54 -1.48 17.12 -21.52
N TRP A 55 -1.83 16.83 -22.78
CA TRP A 55 -3.20 16.96 -23.27
C TRP A 55 -4.14 15.96 -22.59
N TYR A 56 -3.70 14.70 -22.41
CA TYR A 56 -4.46 13.67 -21.71
C TYR A 56 -4.71 14.03 -20.25
N GLU A 57 -3.67 14.44 -19.51
CA GLU A 57 -3.78 14.86 -18.11
C GLU A 57 -4.70 16.07 -17.91
N LYS A 58 -4.79 16.97 -18.90
CA LYS A 58 -5.73 18.08 -18.84
C LYS A 58 -7.19 17.63 -18.87
N MET A 59 -7.47 16.51 -19.53
CA MET A 59 -8.82 15.94 -19.61
C MET A 59 -9.08 14.91 -18.52
N PHE A 60 -8.04 14.20 -18.09
CA PHE A 60 -8.07 13.13 -17.11
C PHE A 60 -6.97 13.38 -16.07
N PRO A 61 -7.14 14.37 -15.18
CA PRO A 61 -6.15 14.66 -14.16
C PRO A 61 -5.94 13.42 -13.28
N SER A 62 -4.68 13.08 -13.03
CA SER A 62 -4.31 12.02 -12.09
C SER A 62 -4.55 12.54 -10.68
N GLU A 63 -5.69 12.15 -10.11
CA GLU A 63 -6.02 12.52 -8.74
C GLU A 63 -5.39 11.52 -7.76
N ASP A 64 -4.82 12.03 -6.68
CA ASP A 64 -4.37 11.21 -5.56
C ASP A 64 -5.62 10.54 -4.93
N ARG A 65 -5.88 9.30 -5.36
CA ARG A 65 -7.03 8.51 -4.92
C ARG A 65 -6.57 7.36 -4.03
N VAL A 66 -7.32 7.15 -2.95
CA VAL A 66 -7.20 6.02 -2.04
C VAL A 66 -8.36 5.07 -2.33
N LEU A 67 -8.04 3.84 -2.69
CA LEU A 67 -9.03 2.77 -2.80
C LEU A 67 -9.20 2.15 -1.42
N VAL A 68 -10.44 2.01 -0.97
CA VAL A 68 -10.78 1.49 0.37
C VAL A 68 -11.72 0.32 0.23
N SER A 69 -11.39 -0.80 0.87
CA SER A 69 -12.22 -2.00 0.98
C SER A 69 -11.93 -2.67 2.32
N TRP A 70 -12.66 -3.73 2.64
CA TRP A 70 -12.44 -4.53 3.85
C TRP A 70 -12.94 -5.96 3.66
N GLU A 71 -12.58 -6.85 4.57
CA GLU A 71 -13.06 -8.23 4.54
C GLU A 71 -14.61 -8.29 4.60
N GLY A 72 -15.22 -8.96 3.62
CA GLY A 72 -16.67 -9.05 3.47
C GLY A 72 -17.34 -7.81 2.85
N CYS A 73 -16.58 -6.79 2.43
CA CYS A 73 -17.12 -5.63 1.74
C CYS A 73 -17.70 -6.01 0.38
N ASN A 74 -18.99 -5.77 0.18
CA ASN A 74 -19.73 -6.11 -1.04
C ASN A 74 -20.55 -4.92 -1.54
N LEU A 75 -21.10 -5.03 -2.75
CA LEU A 75 -21.81 -3.94 -3.44
C LEU A 75 -22.99 -3.36 -2.64
N THR A 76 -23.61 -4.16 -1.77
CA THR A 76 -24.78 -3.80 -0.97
C THR A 76 -24.44 -3.46 0.49
N ASP A 77 -23.16 -3.38 0.86
CA ASP A 77 -22.76 -3.12 2.24
C ASP A 77 -23.17 -1.70 2.68
N PRO A 78 -24.05 -1.53 3.69
CA PRO A 78 -24.52 -0.21 4.13
C PRO A 78 -23.40 0.65 4.72
N ARG A 79 -22.30 0.02 5.19
CA ARG A 79 -21.13 0.73 5.72
C ARG A 79 -20.44 1.57 4.66
N LEU A 80 -20.59 1.25 3.36
CA LEU A 80 -20.08 2.06 2.26
C LEU A 80 -20.69 3.47 2.24
N LYS A 81 -22.02 3.55 2.37
CA LYS A 81 -22.71 4.85 2.44
C LYS A 81 -22.44 5.58 3.76
N ALA A 82 -22.29 4.84 4.86
CA ALA A 82 -21.90 5.42 6.14
C ALA A 82 -20.49 6.04 6.08
N LEU A 83 -19.55 5.37 5.39
CA LEU A 83 -18.18 5.86 5.20
C LEU A 83 -18.16 7.15 4.37
N GLU A 84 -18.89 7.19 3.25
CA GLU A 84 -19.06 8.39 2.42
C GLU A 84 -19.57 9.56 3.25
N ARG A 85 -20.69 9.40 3.97
CA ARG A 85 -21.24 10.46 4.85
C ARG A 85 -20.25 10.93 5.92
N ARG A 86 -19.42 10.02 6.46
CA ARG A 86 -18.42 10.38 7.47
C ARG A 86 -17.26 11.17 6.89
N LEU A 87 -16.84 10.83 5.67
CA LEU A 87 -15.69 11.46 5.01
C LEU A 87 -16.06 12.78 4.31
N GLU A 88 -17.20 12.86 3.64
CA GLU A 88 -17.66 14.09 2.98
C GLU A 88 -18.39 15.05 3.93
N GLY A 89 -18.95 14.52 5.04
CA GLY A 89 -19.82 15.27 5.92
C GLY A 89 -21.26 15.32 5.42
N VAL A 90 -22.15 15.93 6.20
CA VAL A 90 -23.58 16.05 5.87
C VAL A 90 -23.89 17.53 5.65
N PRO A 91 -24.61 17.91 4.58
CA PRO A 91 -25.05 19.29 4.39
C PRO A 91 -26.03 19.68 5.52
N ALA A 92 -25.70 20.72 6.28
CA ALA A 92 -26.54 21.31 7.31
C ALA A 92 -27.51 22.35 6.72
N GLU A 93 -28.57 22.69 7.47
CA GLU A 93 -29.67 23.59 7.05
C GLU A 93 -29.21 24.99 6.61
N ASN A 94 -28.01 25.41 6.99
CA ASN A 94 -27.39 26.69 6.65
C ASN A 94 -26.47 26.64 5.40
N ASN A 95 -26.51 25.56 4.62
CA ASN A 95 -25.63 25.33 3.46
C ASN A 95 -24.14 25.20 3.83
N SER A 96 -23.82 24.97 5.11
CA SER A 96 -22.49 24.53 5.56
C SER A 96 -22.45 23.00 5.64
N ILE A 97 -21.26 22.42 5.46
CA ILE A 97 -21.06 20.97 5.63
C ILE A 97 -20.72 20.75 7.10
N GLU A 98 -21.56 20.00 7.82
CA GLU A 98 -21.28 19.57 9.18
C GLU A 98 -20.54 18.22 9.16
N GLY A 99 -19.37 18.20 9.82
CA GLY A 99 -18.48 17.04 9.80
C GLY A 99 -17.65 16.94 8.52
N GLY A 100 -17.27 15.72 8.14
CA GLY A 100 -16.36 15.48 7.03
C GLY A 100 -14.89 15.61 7.42
N SER A 101 -14.04 14.94 6.66
CA SER A 101 -12.59 15.02 6.81
C SER A 101 -12.06 16.17 5.95
N PRO A 102 -11.28 17.13 6.50
CA PRO A 102 -10.70 18.20 5.70
C PRO A 102 -9.68 17.69 4.68
N PHE A 103 -9.23 16.43 4.81
CA PHE A 103 -8.27 15.77 3.94
C PHE A 103 -8.92 15.05 2.74
N VAL A 104 -10.25 14.95 2.72
CA VAL A 104 -11.01 14.28 1.66
C VAL A 104 -11.79 15.33 0.87
N ARG A 105 -11.79 15.19 -0.46
CA ARG A 105 -12.54 16.06 -1.36
C ARG A 105 -13.88 15.44 -1.75
N ASP A 106 -13.86 14.18 -2.17
CA ASP A 106 -15.02 13.41 -2.61
C ASP A 106 -14.78 11.90 -2.45
N VAL A 107 -15.87 11.16 -2.35
CA VAL A 107 -15.94 9.71 -2.18
C VAL A 107 -16.84 9.14 -3.27
N THR A 108 -16.27 8.37 -4.19
CA THR A 108 -17.02 7.70 -5.26
C THR A 108 -17.34 6.26 -4.87
N LEU A 109 -18.63 5.96 -4.71
CA LEU A 109 -19.12 4.61 -4.43
C LEU A 109 -19.41 3.84 -5.73
N PRO A 110 -19.28 2.49 -5.74
CA PRO A 110 -19.68 1.69 -6.90
C PRO A 110 -21.15 1.90 -7.28
N THR A 111 -22.03 1.99 -6.29
CA THR A 111 -23.47 2.22 -6.48
C THR A 111 -23.75 3.57 -7.14
N GLU A 112 -23.03 4.62 -6.77
CA GLU A 112 -23.18 5.93 -7.40
C GLU A 112 -22.80 5.92 -8.89
N VAL A 113 -21.71 5.22 -9.23
CA VAL A 113 -21.32 5.02 -10.64
C VAL A 113 -22.40 4.26 -11.40
N MET A 114 -22.96 3.20 -10.81
CA MET A 114 -24.06 2.44 -11.42
C MET A 114 -25.31 3.30 -11.61
N THR A 115 -25.69 4.12 -10.63
CA THR A 115 -26.83 5.06 -10.75
C THR A 115 -26.62 5.98 -11.96
N ARG A 116 -25.43 6.55 -12.12
CA ARG A 116 -25.10 7.43 -13.27
C ARG A 116 -25.12 6.69 -14.61
N MET A 117 -24.81 5.39 -14.63
CA MET A 117 -24.88 4.56 -15.85
C MET A 117 -26.33 4.22 -16.22
N LEU A 118 -27.15 3.85 -15.23
CA LEU A 118 -28.58 3.55 -15.39
C LEU A 118 -29.39 4.76 -15.88
N ASP A 119 -29.04 5.96 -15.38
CA ASP A 119 -29.62 7.24 -15.82
C ASP A 119 -29.33 7.50 -17.31
N ARG A 120 -28.17 7.07 -17.81
CA ARG A 120 -27.78 7.15 -19.23
C ARG A 120 -28.34 6.02 -20.08
N GLY A 121 -29.22 5.19 -19.53
CA GLY A 121 -29.88 4.10 -20.25
C GLY A 121 -29.04 2.83 -20.39
N ILE A 122 -27.92 2.71 -19.68
CA ILE A 122 -27.14 1.46 -19.62
C ILE A 122 -27.88 0.47 -18.73
N SER A 123 -27.93 -0.80 -19.10
CA SER A 123 -28.58 -1.85 -18.30
C SER A 123 -27.83 -2.14 -16.99
N PHE A 124 -28.51 -2.69 -15.99
CA PHE A 124 -27.89 -3.06 -14.71
C PHE A 124 -26.73 -4.06 -14.91
N ASP A 125 -26.94 -5.10 -15.72
CA ASP A 125 -25.94 -6.13 -15.97
C ASP A 125 -24.67 -5.56 -16.64
N GLU A 126 -24.85 -4.72 -17.65
CA GLU A 126 -23.74 -4.06 -18.35
C GLU A 126 -23.01 -3.06 -17.46
N ALA A 127 -23.74 -2.34 -16.59
CA ALA A 127 -23.14 -1.44 -15.61
C ALA A 127 -22.30 -2.21 -14.58
N LEU A 128 -22.84 -3.29 -14.02
CA LEU A 128 -22.14 -4.15 -13.06
C LEU A 128 -20.91 -4.80 -13.70
N GLU A 129 -21.02 -5.31 -14.93
CA GLU A 129 -19.89 -5.88 -15.66
C GLU A 129 -18.80 -4.84 -15.93
N SER A 130 -19.18 -3.63 -16.33
CA SER A 130 -18.23 -2.54 -16.65
C SER A 130 -17.42 -2.06 -15.44
N ILE A 131 -18.02 -2.05 -14.24
CA ILE A 131 -17.31 -1.67 -13.01
C ILE A 131 -16.60 -2.85 -12.33
N THR A 132 -16.86 -4.08 -12.80
CA THR A 132 -16.17 -5.29 -12.31
C THR A 132 -14.73 -5.29 -12.82
N GLY A 133 -13.78 -5.34 -11.89
CA GLY A 133 -12.35 -5.16 -12.15
C GLY A 133 -11.86 -3.74 -11.88
N VAL A 134 -12.76 -2.79 -11.62
CA VAL A 134 -12.42 -1.39 -11.27
C VAL A 134 -12.79 -1.09 -9.82
N LEU A 135 -14.09 -1.10 -9.49
CA LEU A 135 -14.60 -0.85 -8.14
C LEU A 135 -15.32 -2.06 -7.54
N CYS A 136 -15.73 -3.02 -8.38
CA CYS A 136 -16.32 -4.28 -7.96
C CYS A 136 -15.41 -5.44 -8.30
N GLY A 137 -15.48 -6.51 -7.52
CA GLY A 137 -14.81 -7.78 -7.78
C GLY A 137 -15.77 -8.95 -7.63
N ARG A 138 -15.26 -10.13 -7.94
CA ARG A 138 -16.03 -11.38 -7.88
C ARG A 138 -16.04 -12.04 -6.49
N GLY A 139 -15.15 -11.58 -5.60
CA GLY A 139 -15.04 -12.04 -4.22
C GLY A 139 -14.81 -13.55 -4.10
N SER A 140 -15.18 -14.09 -2.95
CA SER A 140 -15.01 -15.50 -2.58
C SER A 140 -15.74 -16.49 -3.48
N LEU A 141 -15.15 -17.68 -3.63
CA LEU A 141 -15.77 -18.79 -4.34
C LEU A 141 -16.94 -19.35 -3.51
N LYS A 142 -18.15 -19.26 -4.07
CA LYS A 142 -19.36 -19.81 -3.47
C LYS A 142 -19.52 -21.28 -3.88
N ILE A 143 -19.75 -22.14 -2.90
CA ILE A 143 -19.89 -23.59 -3.10
C ILE A 143 -21.26 -24.01 -2.61
N ARG A 144 -22.00 -24.70 -3.48
CA ARG A 144 -23.27 -25.35 -3.17
C ARG A 144 -23.06 -26.84 -2.97
N TYR A 145 -23.52 -27.36 -1.85
CA TYR A 145 -23.50 -28.78 -1.55
C TYR A 145 -24.74 -29.48 -2.13
N THR A 146 -24.55 -30.74 -2.52
CA THR A 146 -25.66 -31.67 -2.74
C THR A 146 -26.30 -32.04 -1.40
N ASP A 147 -27.47 -32.68 -1.42
CA ASP A 147 -28.09 -33.22 -0.19
C ASP A 147 -27.13 -34.13 0.58
N THR A 148 -26.35 -34.94 -0.15
CA THR A 148 -25.31 -35.80 0.41
C THR A 148 -24.17 -35.01 1.06
N GLY A 149 -23.75 -33.90 0.45
CA GLY A 149 -22.77 -32.99 1.04
C GLY A 149 -23.29 -32.33 2.32
N ARG A 150 -24.55 -31.87 2.32
CA ARG A 150 -25.19 -31.23 3.49
C ARG A 150 -25.28 -32.17 4.70
N LEU A 151 -25.54 -33.46 4.47
CA LEU A 151 -25.57 -34.47 5.54
C LEU A 151 -24.23 -34.63 6.28
N ARG A 152 -23.10 -34.20 5.69
CA ARG A 152 -21.77 -34.27 6.31
C ARG A 152 -21.50 -33.10 7.27
N GLY A 153 -22.27 -32.01 7.20
CA GLY A 153 -22.10 -30.84 8.04
C GLY A 153 -20.68 -30.25 7.99
N GLU A 154 -20.09 -29.98 9.16
CA GLU A 154 -18.76 -29.36 9.30
C GLU A 154 -17.60 -30.19 8.70
N TYR A 155 -17.75 -31.53 8.63
CA TYR A 155 -16.74 -32.38 7.99
C TYR A 155 -16.54 -32.04 6.52
N MET A 156 -17.59 -31.54 5.83
CA MET A 156 -17.49 -31.13 4.44
C MET A 156 -16.52 -29.96 4.26
N GLN A 157 -16.56 -28.98 5.16
CA GLN A 157 -15.65 -27.83 5.11
C GLN A 157 -14.21 -28.27 5.35
N GLN A 158 -13.97 -29.17 6.31
CA GLN A 158 -12.65 -29.71 6.60
C GLN A 158 -12.09 -30.52 5.41
N GLU A 159 -12.94 -31.28 4.72
CA GLU A 159 -12.54 -32.03 3.52
C GLU A 159 -12.20 -31.11 2.34
N ILE A 160 -12.95 -30.02 2.15
CA ILE A 160 -12.64 -28.99 1.15
C ILE A 160 -11.27 -28.37 1.44
N VAL A 161 -11.06 -27.90 2.67
CA VAL A 161 -9.78 -27.29 3.08
C VAL A 161 -8.62 -28.27 2.91
N ARG A 162 -8.82 -29.54 3.28
CA ARG A 162 -7.81 -30.58 3.13
C ARG A 162 -7.48 -30.88 1.67
N LEU A 163 -8.50 -31.03 0.81
CA LEU A 163 -8.30 -31.26 -0.63
C LEU A 163 -7.48 -30.13 -1.25
N LEU A 164 -7.87 -28.88 -0.99
CA LEU A 164 -7.23 -27.73 -1.59
C LEU A 164 -5.80 -27.51 -1.07
N ARG A 165 -5.53 -27.88 0.18
CA ARG A 165 -4.18 -27.89 0.74
C ARG A 165 -3.32 -28.99 0.11
N ASP A 166 -3.82 -30.23 0.06
CA ASP A 166 -3.05 -31.39 -0.35
C ASP A 166 -2.78 -31.40 -1.88
N GLU A 167 -3.74 -30.96 -2.70
CA GLU A 167 -3.63 -30.98 -4.17
C GLU A 167 -3.05 -29.68 -4.75
N PHE A 168 -3.37 -28.52 -4.16
CA PHE A 168 -3.01 -27.20 -4.71
C PHE A 168 -2.05 -26.39 -3.84
N GLY A 169 -1.70 -26.88 -2.64
CA GLY A 169 -0.85 -26.16 -1.69
C GLY A 169 -1.48 -24.85 -1.20
N LEU A 170 -2.81 -24.76 -1.19
CA LEU A 170 -3.54 -23.53 -0.84
C LEU A 170 -3.87 -23.47 0.65
N GLU A 171 -3.65 -22.28 1.22
CA GLU A 171 -4.18 -21.91 2.53
C GLU A 171 -5.54 -21.25 2.34
N ILE A 172 -6.59 -21.90 2.84
CA ILE A 172 -7.99 -21.52 2.59
C ILE A 172 -8.57 -20.83 3.82
N THR A 173 -9.22 -19.69 3.59
CA THR A 173 -10.06 -19.00 4.57
C THR A 173 -11.52 -19.30 4.25
N ILE A 174 -12.32 -19.58 5.29
CA ILE A 174 -13.77 -19.74 5.16
C ILE A 174 -14.40 -18.39 5.51
N ASP A 175 -15.15 -17.83 4.56
CA ASP A 175 -15.76 -16.52 4.73
C ASP A 175 -17.20 -16.67 5.23
N HIS A 176 -17.58 -15.82 6.18
CA HIS A 176 -18.91 -15.83 6.81
C HIS A 176 -19.79 -14.64 6.39
N GLY A 177 -19.34 -13.83 5.43
CA GLY A 177 -20.04 -12.64 4.95
C GLY A 177 -20.86 -12.90 3.70
N ASP A 178 -22.17 -12.68 3.79
CA ASP A 178 -23.08 -12.79 2.65
C ASP A 178 -23.50 -11.40 2.13
N MET A 179 -23.89 -11.36 0.86
CA MET A 179 -24.49 -10.18 0.27
C MET A 179 -25.90 -10.01 0.83
N ILE A 180 -26.13 -8.93 1.56
CA ILE A 180 -27.42 -8.65 2.19
C ILE A 180 -28.32 -7.85 1.24
N LEU A 181 -29.63 -7.87 1.50
CA LEU A 181 -30.55 -7.03 0.76
C LEU A 181 -30.19 -5.55 0.98
N PRO A 182 -30.20 -4.73 -0.08
CA PRO A 182 -29.87 -3.31 0.04
C PRO A 182 -30.87 -2.63 0.98
N GLU A 183 -30.37 -1.74 1.83
CA GLU A 183 -31.25 -0.91 2.66
C GLU A 183 -31.87 0.21 1.82
N SER A 184 -33.13 0.53 2.11
CA SER A 184 -33.81 1.71 1.54
C SER A 184 -33.61 2.97 2.39
N HIS A 185 -33.03 2.83 3.59
CA HIS A 185 -32.91 3.90 4.56
C HIS A 185 -31.90 4.96 4.10
N GLY A 186 -32.39 6.18 3.83
CA GLY A 186 -31.56 7.30 3.38
C GLY A 186 -31.54 7.52 1.86
N ILE A 187 -32.39 6.82 1.10
CA ILE A 187 -32.72 7.21 -0.28
C ILE A 187 -33.85 8.25 -0.21
N ALA A 188 -33.66 9.41 -0.84
CA ALA A 188 -34.72 10.42 -0.92
C ALA A 188 -35.90 9.89 -1.73
N LEU A 189 -37.14 10.18 -1.31
CA LEU A 189 -38.35 9.71 -2.02
C LEU A 189 -38.44 10.24 -3.46
N GLU A 190 -37.80 11.37 -3.74
CA GLU A 190 -37.78 12.03 -5.05
C GLU A 190 -36.69 11.47 -5.98
N ASP A 191 -35.71 10.74 -5.43
CA ASP A 191 -34.57 10.20 -6.18
C ASP A 191 -34.95 8.91 -6.92
N THR A 192 -35.61 9.10 -8.07
CA THR A 192 -36.15 8.01 -8.89
C THR A 192 -35.04 7.06 -9.37
N GLU A 193 -33.85 7.57 -9.66
CA GLU A 193 -32.73 6.76 -10.16
C GLU A 193 -32.10 5.91 -9.05
N ALA A 194 -31.95 6.45 -7.84
CA ALA A 194 -31.52 5.66 -6.70
C ALA A 194 -32.52 4.54 -6.35
N TRP A 195 -33.83 4.81 -6.46
CA TRP A 195 -34.86 3.78 -6.28
C TRP A 195 -34.83 2.70 -7.37
N LYS A 196 -34.57 3.09 -8.62
CA LYS A 196 -34.39 2.15 -9.73
C LYS A 196 -33.19 1.23 -9.49
N LEU A 197 -32.04 1.78 -9.07
CA LEU A 197 -30.88 0.96 -8.70
C LEU A 197 -31.20 0.05 -7.50
N HIS A 198 -31.90 0.54 -6.47
CA HIS A 198 -32.28 -0.25 -5.30
C HIS A 198 -33.15 -1.46 -5.67
N ASP A 199 -34.14 -1.28 -6.56
CA ASP A 199 -34.99 -2.39 -7.05
C ASP A 199 -34.18 -3.41 -7.85
N GLU A 200 -33.31 -2.95 -8.76
CA GLU A 200 -32.43 -3.84 -9.53
C GLU A 200 -31.43 -4.60 -8.65
N LEU A 201 -30.82 -3.94 -7.65
CA LEU A 201 -29.96 -4.59 -6.66
C LEU A 201 -30.74 -5.63 -5.84
N THR A 202 -31.98 -5.32 -5.46
CA THR A 202 -32.84 -6.26 -4.73
C THR A 202 -33.11 -7.51 -5.55
N LYS A 203 -33.51 -7.36 -6.82
CA LYS A 203 -33.69 -8.48 -7.76
C LYS A 203 -32.39 -9.25 -7.95
N PHE A 204 -31.28 -8.55 -8.10
CA PHE A 204 -29.97 -9.15 -8.27
C PHE A 204 -29.60 -10.04 -7.08
N VAL A 205 -29.67 -9.53 -5.85
CA VAL A 205 -29.36 -10.28 -4.62
C VAL A 205 -30.28 -11.51 -4.49
N GLN A 206 -31.58 -11.35 -4.76
CA GLN A 206 -32.54 -12.46 -4.74
C GLN A 206 -32.28 -13.50 -5.84
N SER A 207 -31.66 -13.11 -6.95
CA SER A 207 -31.31 -14.03 -8.04
C SER A 207 -30.06 -14.87 -7.74
N ILE A 208 -29.26 -14.49 -6.73
CA ILE A 208 -28.04 -15.21 -6.36
C ILE A 208 -28.40 -16.65 -5.97
N PRO A 209 -27.84 -17.67 -6.65
CA PRO A 209 -28.14 -19.05 -6.32
C PRO A 209 -27.73 -19.33 -4.86
N LEU A 210 -28.57 -20.02 -4.08
CA LEU A 210 -28.24 -20.42 -2.71
C LEU A 210 -26.92 -21.22 -2.67
N TYR A 211 -26.12 -21.04 -1.63
CA TYR A 211 -24.86 -21.74 -1.41
C TYR A 211 -24.71 -22.09 0.07
N ASP A 212 -23.75 -22.96 0.39
CA ASP A 212 -23.54 -23.49 1.73
C ASP A 212 -22.28 -22.93 2.40
N VAL A 213 -21.26 -22.65 1.61
CA VAL A 213 -19.99 -22.10 2.10
C VAL A 213 -19.38 -21.16 1.07
N GLN A 214 -18.62 -20.19 1.57
CA GLN A 214 -17.75 -19.35 0.77
C GLN A 214 -16.30 -19.58 1.20
N ILE A 215 -15.41 -19.69 0.22
CA ILE A 215 -13.98 -19.84 0.49
C ILE A 215 -13.17 -18.81 -0.30
N SER A 216 -12.09 -18.35 0.31
CA SER A 216 -11.12 -17.47 -0.31
C SER A 216 -9.71 -17.98 -0.06
N TRP A 217 -8.78 -17.56 -0.92
CA TRP A 217 -7.35 -17.77 -0.73
C TRP A 217 -6.59 -16.64 -1.41
N ARG A 218 -5.32 -16.50 -1.02
CA ARG A 218 -4.43 -15.47 -1.57
C ARG A 218 -4.25 -15.66 -3.08
N GLU A 219 -4.32 -14.57 -3.85
CA GLU A 219 -4.12 -14.56 -5.31
C GLU A 219 -5.15 -15.41 -6.09
N MET A 220 -6.33 -15.65 -5.51
CA MET A 220 -7.42 -16.43 -6.13
C MET A 220 -7.87 -15.90 -7.50
N HIS A 221 -7.75 -14.59 -7.73
CA HIS A 221 -8.21 -13.95 -8.97
C HIS A 221 -7.09 -13.73 -10.00
N ASP A 222 -5.85 -14.08 -9.68
CA ASP A 222 -4.67 -13.78 -10.52
C ASP A 222 -4.51 -14.83 -11.64
N ASP A 223 -4.81 -16.09 -11.33
CA ASP A 223 -4.70 -17.21 -12.28
C ASP A 223 -6.06 -17.88 -12.51
N ARG A 224 -6.68 -17.52 -13.65
CA ARG A 224 -7.95 -18.08 -14.09
C ARG A 224 -7.88 -19.60 -14.28
N GLN A 225 -6.78 -20.15 -14.79
CA GLN A 225 -6.67 -21.58 -15.02
C GLN A 225 -6.60 -22.34 -13.69
N ARG A 226 -5.85 -21.82 -12.72
CA ARG A 226 -5.79 -22.40 -11.37
C ARG A 226 -7.16 -22.41 -10.71
N LEU A 227 -7.91 -21.31 -10.80
CA LEU A 227 -9.28 -21.23 -10.29
C LEU A 227 -10.22 -22.27 -10.93
N GLU A 228 -10.17 -22.44 -12.26
CA GLU A 228 -11.00 -23.45 -12.94
C GLU A 228 -10.59 -24.88 -12.57
N ASN A 229 -9.29 -25.14 -12.37
CA ASN A 229 -8.81 -26.43 -11.89
C ASN A 229 -9.31 -26.73 -10.47
N VAL A 230 -9.30 -25.73 -9.58
CA VAL A 230 -9.86 -25.82 -8.22
C VAL A 230 -11.36 -26.16 -8.27
N LYS A 231 -12.15 -25.45 -9.08
CA LYS A 231 -13.58 -25.76 -9.26
C LYS A 231 -13.78 -27.19 -9.77
N ALA A 232 -12.98 -27.63 -10.73
CA ALA A 232 -13.06 -28.97 -11.28
C ALA A 232 -12.71 -30.06 -10.26
N ALA A 233 -11.76 -29.80 -9.35
CA ALA A 233 -11.41 -30.73 -8.27
C ALA A 233 -12.53 -30.81 -7.22
N LEU A 234 -13.10 -29.67 -6.82
CA LEU A 234 -14.24 -29.61 -5.90
C LEU A 234 -15.45 -30.38 -6.44
N LEU A 235 -15.79 -30.19 -7.73
CA LEU A 235 -16.91 -30.90 -8.36
C LEU A 235 -16.71 -32.43 -8.46
N LYS A 236 -15.48 -32.94 -8.29
CA LYS A 236 -15.18 -34.37 -8.27
C LYS A 236 -15.25 -34.99 -6.87
N MET A 237 -15.46 -34.18 -5.82
CA MET A 237 -15.55 -34.68 -4.46
C MET A 237 -16.76 -35.62 -4.30
N THR A 238 -16.50 -36.81 -3.77
CA THR A 238 -17.52 -37.83 -3.51
C THR A 238 -17.47 -38.29 -2.06
N ALA A 239 -18.59 -38.78 -1.54
CA ALA A 239 -18.65 -39.21 -0.16
C ALA A 239 -17.74 -40.43 0.08
N PRO A 240 -16.74 -40.35 0.99
CA PRO A 240 -15.84 -41.45 1.32
C PRO A 240 -16.61 -42.64 1.93
N GLY A 241 -16.21 -43.85 1.56
CA GLY A 241 -16.95 -45.07 1.88
C GLY A 241 -16.58 -45.72 3.20
N SER A 242 -17.58 -45.89 4.08
CA SER A 242 -17.73 -47.05 4.98
C SER A 242 -19.17 -47.08 5.52
N GLY A 243 -20.11 -47.60 4.72
CA GLY A 243 -21.38 -48.12 5.23
C GLY A 243 -22.69 -47.30 5.07
N SER A 244 -22.70 -46.12 4.45
CA SER A 244 -23.96 -45.36 4.18
C SER A 244 -24.48 -45.57 2.76
N GLN A 245 -25.79 -45.38 2.53
CA GLN A 245 -26.43 -45.43 1.20
C GLN A 245 -25.95 -44.32 0.23
N THR A 246 -25.05 -43.44 0.67
CA THR A 246 -24.59 -42.25 -0.06
C THR A 246 -23.17 -42.37 -0.60
N VAL A 247 -22.51 -43.52 -0.44
CA VAL A 247 -21.12 -43.74 -0.88
C VAL A 247 -20.95 -43.48 -2.39
N GLY A 248 -19.93 -42.70 -2.75
CA GLY A 248 -19.61 -42.40 -4.15
C GLY A 248 -20.53 -41.39 -4.84
N GLN A 249 -21.55 -40.86 -4.15
CA GLN A 249 -22.35 -39.75 -4.67
C GLN A 249 -21.55 -38.44 -4.58
N SER A 250 -21.78 -37.53 -5.54
CA SER A 250 -21.17 -36.19 -5.51
C SER A 250 -21.59 -35.42 -4.27
N CYS A 251 -20.63 -34.76 -3.62
CA CYS A 251 -20.88 -33.91 -2.46
C CYS A 251 -21.11 -32.44 -2.84
N ILE A 252 -20.67 -32.03 -4.03
CA ILE A 252 -20.72 -30.64 -4.49
C ILE A 252 -21.58 -30.54 -5.75
N GLU A 253 -22.59 -29.66 -5.73
CA GLU A 253 -23.49 -29.41 -6.85
C GLU A 253 -22.91 -28.37 -7.81
N GLY A 254 -22.33 -27.29 -7.25
CA GLY A 254 -21.86 -26.16 -8.05
C GLY A 254 -20.84 -25.30 -7.32
N CYS A 255 -19.92 -24.71 -8.09
CA CYS A 255 -18.94 -23.74 -7.63
C CYS A 255 -18.99 -22.52 -8.55
N PHE A 256 -19.31 -21.35 -8.01
CA PHE A 256 -19.50 -20.14 -8.82
C PHE A 256 -19.02 -18.88 -8.10
N LEU A 257 -18.81 -17.84 -8.89
CA LEU A 257 -18.42 -16.50 -8.44
C LEU A 257 -19.53 -15.53 -8.77
N VAL A 258 -19.69 -14.48 -7.96
CA VAL A 258 -20.74 -13.47 -8.16
C VAL A 258 -20.10 -12.10 -8.20
N SER A 259 -20.21 -11.41 -9.34
CA SER A 259 -19.74 -10.02 -9.48
C SER A 259 -20.42 -9.12 -8.46
N GLY A 260 -19.67 -8.20 -7.85
CA GLY A 260 -20.16 -7.36 -6.75
C GLY A 260 -20.05 -8.00 -5.36
N SER A 261 -19.64 -9.28 -5.24
CA SER A 261 -19.34 -9.88 -3.93
C SER A 261 -18.13 -9.24 -3.24
N LEU A 262 -17.30 -8.52 -4.01
CA LEU A 262 -16.28 -7.62 -3.49
C LEU A 262 -16.57 -6.22 -3.99
N ALA A 263 -16.44 -5.22 -3.13
CA ALA A 263 -16.58 -3.82 -3.49
C ALA A 263 -15.45 -2.97 -2.88
N ALA A 264 -15.09 -1.91 -3.58
CA ALA A 264 -14.15 -0.90 -3.12
C ALA A 264 -14.71 0.49 -3.40
N THR A 265 -14.41 1.43 -2.51
CA THR A 265 -14.73 2.84 -2.65
C THR A 265 -13.49 3.61 -3.06
N SER A 266 -13.63 4.59 -3.94
CA SER A 266 -12.54 5.50 -4.30
C SER A 266 -12.69 6.81 -3.54
N VAL A 267 -11.69 7.16 -2.73
CA VAL A 267 -11.64 8.41 -1.96
C VAL A 267 -10.60 9.33 -2.59
N SER A 268 -11.01 10.51 -3.08
CA SER A 268 -10.08 11.51 -3.61
C SER A 268 -9.63 12.45 -2.49
N LEU A 269 -8.32 12.74 -2.44
CA LEU A 269 -7.77 13.65 -1.44
C LEU A 269 -8.04 15.12 -1.77
N SER A 270 -8.22 15.93 -0.74
CA SER A 270 -8.24 17.40 -0.86
C SER A 270 -6.81 17.95 -1.00
N GLU A 271 -6.66 19.25 -1.29
CA GLU A 271 -5.33 19.89 -1.32
C GLU A 271 -4.58 19.72 0.02
N ALA A 272 -5.29 19.80 1.15
CA ALA A 272 -4.74 19.53 2.47
C ALA A 272 -4.32 18.06 2.64
N GLY A 273 -5.12 17.12 2.13
CA GLY A 273 -4.80 15.69 2.15
C GLY A 273 -3.61 15.33 1.26
N THR A 274 -3.47 15.96 0.09
CA THR A 274 -2.31 15.80 -0.79
C THR A 274 -1.04 16.40 -0.17
N ALA A 275 -1.16 17.49 0.59
CA ALA A 275 -0.04 18.11 1.30
C ALA A 275 0.48 17.23 2.45
N ASP A 276 -0.39 16.50 3.15
CA ASP A 276 -0.04 15.54 4.21
C ASP A 276 -0.77 14.20 4.02
N LYS A 277 -0.21 13.37 3.14
CA LYS A 277 -0.77 12.06 2.80
C LYS A 277 -0.81 11.11 4.00
N ALA A 278 0.12 11.24 4.95
CA ALA A 278 0.17 10.36 6.12
C ALA A 278 -1.03 10.60 7.03
N VAL A 279 -1.32 11.87 7.33
CA VAL A 279 -2.49 12.24 8.12
C VAL A 279 -3.79 11.91 7.38
N ALA A 280 -3.84 12.14 6.06
CA ALA A 280 -5.02 11.81 5.25
C ALA A 280 -5.35 10.31 5.26
N VAL A 281 -4.35 9.44 5.00
CA VAL A 281 -4.52 7.98 5.00
C VAL A 281 -4.89 7.47 6.39
N ALA A 282 -4.31 8.02 7.45
CA ALA A 282 -4.69 7.69 8.83
C ALA A 282 -6.15 8.10 9.14
N ALA A 283 -6.58 9.29 8.70
CA ALA A 283 -7.95 9.75 8.87
C ALA A 283 -8.96 8.88 8.12
N ILE A 284 -8.64 8.45 6.89
CA ILE A 284 -9.47 7.51 6.12
C ILE A 284 -9.57 6.17 6.85
N ARG A 285 -8.45 5.61 7.33
CA ARG A 285 -8.45 4.37 8.13
C ARG A 285 -9.35 4.50 9.35
N GLN A 286 -9.22 5.59 10.09
CA GLN A 286 -10.03 5.82 11.29
C GLN A 286 -11.52 5.91 10.94
N ALA A 287 -11.87 6.60 9.85
CA ALA A 287 -13.26 6.68 9.40
C ALA A 287 -13.85 5.30 9.05
N VAL A 288 -13.05 4.38 8.50
CA VAL A 288 -13.45 3.00 8.23
C VAL A 288 -13.69 2.23 9.54
N ILE A 289 -12.81 2.39 10.52
CA ILE A 289 -12.97 1.76 11.85
C ILE A 289 -14.24 2.28 12.54
N ASP A 290 -14.49 3.58 12.45
CA ASP A 290 -15.63 4.22 13.10
C ASP A 290 -16.99 3.79 12.52
N VAL A 291 -17.03 3.26 11.28
CA VAL A 291 -18.25 2.66 10.70
C VAL A 291 -18.41 1.18 11.05
N GLY A 292 -17.61 0.66 11.98
CA GLY A 292 -17.74 -0.69 12.54
C GLY A 292 -16.97 -1.76 11.79
N VAL A 293 -15.93 -1.39 11.03
CA VAL A 293 -15.02 -2.34 10.39
C VAL A 293 -13.83 -2.63 11.33
N PRO A 294 -13.49 -3.89 11.60
CA PRO A 294 -12.29 -4.24 12.37
C PRO A 294 -11.02 -3.69 11.74
N GLU A 295 -10.06 -3.21 12.54
CA GLU A 295 -8.83 -2.57 12.05
C GLU A 295 -7.98 -3.51 11.16
N ASP A 296 -7.92 -4.78 11.51
CA ASP A 296 -7.21 -5.84 10.80
C ASP A 296 -7.87 -6.23 9.47
N ALA A 297 -9.19 -6.02 9.34
CA ALA A 297 -9.94 -6.28 8.13
C ALA A 297 -9.85 -5.14 7.09
N VAL A 298 -9.26 -3.99 7.42
CA VAL A 298 -9.20 -2.82 6.53
C VAL A 298 -8.12 -2.98 5.47
N HIS A 299 -8.53 -2.89 4.20
CA HIS A 299 -7.63 -2.86 3.06
C HIS A 299 -7.68 -1.51 2.36
N MET A 300 -6.52 -0.87 2.23
CA MET A 300 -6.37 0.37 1.47
C MET A 300 -5.30 0.23 0.41
N GLY A 301 -5.55 0.83 -0.75
CA GLY A 301 -4.64 0.87 -1.87
C GLY A 301 -4.61 2.24 -2.54
N GLY A 302 -3.84 2.34 -3.61
CA GLY A 302 -3.64 3.60 -4.34
C GLY A 302 -2.33 4.30 -3.98
N GLN A 303 -1.98 5.27 -4.81
CA GLN A 303 -0.68 5.96 -4.75
C GLN A 303 -0.40 6.63 -3.39
N PRO A 304 -1.36 7.32 -2.73
CA PRO A 304 -1.10 7.90 -1.42
C PRO A 304 -0.72 6.87 -0.35
N VAL A 305 -1.40 5.71 -0.33
CA VAL A 305 -1.13 4.64 0.64
C VAL A 305 0.27 4.07 0.44
N VAL A 306 0.65 3.82 -0.82
CA VAL A 306 2.00 3.32 -1.16
C VAL A 306 3.07 4.34 -0.75
N ASN A 307 2.84 5.64 -1.00
CA ASN A 307 3.79 6.69 -0.62
C ASN A 307 3.98 6.78 0.89
N VAL A 308 2.90 6.68 1.67
CA VAL A 308 2.97 6.68 3.14
C VAL A 308 3.72 5.45 3.63
N ALA A 309 3.38 4.25 3.14
CA ALA A 309 4.05 3.02 3.52
C ALA A 309 5.55 3.02 3.15
N MET A 310 5.91 3.58 2.00
CA MET A 310 7.31 3.72 1.58
C MET A 310 8.07 4.69 2.48
N ASN A 311 7.45 5.80 2.88
CA ASN A 311 8.06 6.76 3.81
C ASN A 311 8.26 6.15 5.21
N GLU A 312 7.27 5.40 5.71
CA GLU A 312 7.38 4.63 6.96
C GLU A 312 8.51 3.59 6.88
N ALA A 313 8.60 2.83 5.79
CA ALA A 313 9.65 1.84 5.60
C ALA A 313 11.07 2.45 5.60
N VAL A 314 11.25 3.66 5.05
CA VAL A 314 12.52 4.40 5.12
C VAL A 314 12.85 4.80 6.55
N SER A 315 11.85 5.26 7.32
CA SER A 315 12.01 5.56 8.75
C SER A 315 12.38 4.31 9.55
N ASP A 316 11.67 3.20 9.32
CA ASP A 316 11.91 1.91 9.98
C ASP A 316 13.31 1.34 9.65
N ALA A 317 13.77 1.52 8.41
CA ALA A 317 15.13 1.11 8.00
C ALA A 317 16.24 1.86 8.77
N ALA A 318 15.96 3.09 9.21
CA ALA A 318 16.88 3.83 10.07
C ALA A 318 16.83 3.30 11.51
N TRP A 319 15.64 3.12 12.07
CA TRP A 319 15.47 2.54 13.40
C TRP A 319 14.04 2.02 13.65
N ASP A 320 13.88 0.71 13.68
CA ASP A 320 12.61 0.05 13.98
C ASP A 320 12.57 -0.46 15.44
N PRO A 321 11.78 0.18 16.33
CA PRO A 321 11.69 -0.23 17.74
C PRO A 321 10.98 -1.58 17.95
N ARG A 322 10.29 -2.13 16.94
CA ARG A 322 9.55 -3.41 17.03
C ARG A 322 10.48 -4.61 17.18
N PHE A 323 11.71 -4.51 16.68
CA PHE A 323 12.68 -5.60 16.76
C PHE A 323 13.63 -5.46 17.95
N PRO A 324 14.04 -6.55 18.61
CA PRO A 324 14.99 -6.50 19.72
C PRO A 324 16.34 -5.89 19.35
N ALA A 325 17.04 -5.29 20.32
CA ALA A 325 18.29 -4.56 20.08
C ALA A 325 19.43 -5.40 19.48
N TRP A 326 19.43 -6.72 19.71
CA TRP A 326 20.43 -7.63 19.18
C TRP A 326 20.21 -7.98 17.70
N ASN A 327 18.99 -7.84 17.17
CA ASN A 327 18.69 -8.14 15.77
C ASN A 327 18.88 -6.90 14.90
N LEU A 328 20.13 -6.43 14.79
CA LEU A 328 20.48 -5.22 14.04
C LEU A 328 20.06 -5.29 12.57
N ALA A 329 19.99 -6.49 11.98
CA ALA A 329 19.58 -6.67 10.58
C ALA A 329 18.14 -6.23 10.34
N GLN A 330 17.23 -6.46 11.28
CA GLN A 330 15.83 -6.04 11.17
C GLN A 330 15.59 -4.69 11.86
N ARG A 331 16.33 -4.39 12.93
CA ARG A 331 16.16 -3.15 13.71
C ARG A 331 16.72 -1.91 13.03
N SER A 332 17.87 -2.02 12.36
CA SER A 332 18.46 -0.91 11.62
C SER A 332 19.44 -1.46 10.58
N PRO A 333 18.92 -1.83 9.39
CA PRO A 333 19.76 -2.17 8.24
C PRO A 333 20.84 -1.12 7.96
N ILE A 334 20.54 0.17 8.17
CA ILE A 334 21.47 1.29 7.97
C ILE A 334 22.62 1.23 8.99
N LEU A 335 22.34 1.00 10.28
CA LEU A 335 23.36 0.87 11.31
C LEU A 335 24.24 -0.36 11.06
N LEU A 336 23.63 -1.50 10.74
CA LEU A 336 24.37 -2.72 10.44
C LEU A 336 25.33 -2.51 9.26
N SER A 337 24.84 -1.90 8.18
CA SER A 337 25.65 -1.57 7.00
C SER A 337 26.82 -0.64 7.34
N THR A 338 26.57 0.34 8.22
CA THR A 338 27.62 1.26 8.70
C THR A 338 28.67 0.53 9.53
N LEU A 339 28.27 -0.37 10.43
CA LEU A 339 29.19 -1.18 11.24
C LEU A 339 30.05 -2.12 10.37
N VAL A 340 29.43 -2.78 9.40
CA VAL A 340 30.15 -3.64 8.44
C VAL A 340 31.15 -2.81 7.62
N SER A 341 30.77 -1.60 7.19
CA SER A 341 31.66 -0.69 6.47
C SER A 341 32.85 -0.22 7.32
N ILE A 342 32.63 0.11 8.59
CA ILE A 342 33.70 0.46 9.55
C ILE A 342 34.63 -0.74 9.76
N LEU A 343 34.08 -1.95 9.90
CA LEU A 343 34.87 -3.17 10.07
C LEU A 343 35.75 -3.44 8.83
N ALA A 344 35.19 -3.34 7.63
CA ALA A 344 35.95 -3.49 6.39
C ALA A 344 37.06 -2.43 6.28
N SER A 345 36.74 -1.16 6.56
CA SER A 345 37.71 -0.06 6.60
C SER A 345 38.81 -0.29 7.64
N PHE A 346 38.46 -0.86 8.80
CA PHE A 346 39.42 -1.23 9.84
C PHE A 346 40.37 -2.33 9.36
N VAL A 347 39.86 -3.36 8.68
CA VAL A 347 40.70 -4.44 8.11
C VAL A 347 41.71 -3.86 7.11
N MET A 348 41.29 -2.92 6.26
CA MET A 348 42.17 -2.29 5.27
C MET A 348 43.20 -1.33 5.90
N LEU A 349 42.77 -0.46 6.82
CA LEU A 349 43.62 0.59 7.39
C LEU A 349 44.39 0.14 8.65
N ARG A 350 44.01 -0.99 9.26
CA ARG A 350 44.52 -1.51 10.54
C ARG A 350 44.51 -0.47 11.67
N SER A 351 43.57 0.47 11.62
CA SER A 351 43.46 1.58 12.58
C SER A 351 42.00 1.96 12.74
N LEU A 352 41.45 1.72 13.94
CA LEU A 352 40.05 2.01 14.25
C LEU A 352 39.75 3.51 14.15
N ARG A 353 40.71 4.35 14.55
CA ARG A 353 40.58 5.82 14.46
C ARG A 353 40.44 6.28 13.01
N LEU A 354 41.27 5.76 12.11
CA LEU A 354 41.19 6.10 10.68
C LEU A 354 39.93 5.52 10.04
N ALA A 355 39.54 4.30 10.39
CA ALA A 355 38.32 3.67 9.89
C ALA A 355 37.05 4.46 10.25
N CYS A 356 36.92 4.88 11.52
CA CYS A 356 35.81 5.72 11.95
C CYS A 356 35.85 7.11 11.29
N LEU A 357 37.03 7.71 11.16
CA LEU A 357 37.18 9.02 10.51
C LEU A 357 36.73 8.97 9.05
N VAL A 358 37.17 7.95 8.29
CA VAL A 358 36.74 7.71 6.91
C VAL A 358 35.23 7.63 6.84
N GLN A 359 34.61 6.81 7.68
CA GLN A 359 33.15 6.62 7.63
C GLN A 359 32.37 7.89 8.01
N ILE A 360 32.83 8.64 9.01
CA ILE A 360 32.21 9.91 9.40
C ILE A 360 32.25 10.90 8.24
N VAL A 361 33.39 11.01 7.55
CA VAL A 361 33.52 11.92 6.39
C VAL A 361 32.61 11.49 5.25
N SER A 362 32.53 10.19 4.95
CA SER A 362 31.63 9.66 3.92
C SER A 362 30.16 9.95 4.22
N ILE A 363 29.70 9.67 5.45
CA ILE A 363 28.31 9.92 5.87
C ILE A 363 28.00 11.41 5.86
N LEU A 364 28.89 12.26 6.37
CA LEU A 364 28.70 13.71 6.38
C LEU A 364 28.56 14.25 4.96
N THR A 365 29.34 13.73 4.02
CA THR A 365 29.27 14.14 2.60
C THR A 365 27.90 13.79 2.00
N VAL A 366 27.36 12.61 2.31
CA VAL A 366 26.03 12.19 1.86
C VAL A 366 24.94 13.09 2.47
N VAL A 367 24.98 13.30 3.79
CA VAL A 367 24.01 14.16 4.51
C VAL A 367 24.04 15.58 3.93
N MET A 368 25.23 16.12 3.71
CA MET A 368 25.40 17.44 3.12
C MET A 368 24.82 17.51 1.70
N ALA A 369 25.20 16.58 0.82
CA ALA A 369 24.71 16.54 -0.55
C ALA A 369 23.19 16.38 -0.63
N MET A 370 22.62 15.51 0.21
CA MET A 370 21.17 15.29 0.25
C MET A 370 20.41 16.47 0.85
N SER A 371 20.96 17.16 1.86
CA SER A 371 20.33 18.35 2.44
C SER A 371 20.24 19.53 1.46
N LEU A 372 21.17 19.62 0.51
CA LEU A 372 21.16 20.70 -0.50
C LEU A 372 19.99 20.61 -1.47
N ILE A 373 19.41 19.42 -1.67
CA ILE A 373 18.29 19.19 -2.59
C ILE A 373 17.04 19.96 -2.13
N PRO A 374 16.47 19.71 -0.94
CA PRO A 374 15.31 20.46 -0.47
C PRO A 374 15.63 21.95 -0.24
N ILE A 375 16.86 22.29 0.18
CA ILE A 375 17.29 23.70 0.32
C ILE A 375 17.27 24.44 -1.04
N SER A 376 17.55 23.74 -2.14
CA SER A 376 17.49 24.30 -3.50
C SER A 376 16.06 24.38 -4.04
N GLY A 377 15.06 23.92 -3.27
CA GLY A 377 13.66 23.84 -3.70
C GLY A 377 13.41 22.74 -4.72
N THR A 378 14.32 21.77 -4.88
CA THR A 378 14.15 20.64 -5.79
C THR A 378 13.70 19.40 -5.02
N SER A 379 12.93 18.54 -5.68
CA SER A 379 12.50 17.24 -5.15
C SER A 379 13.43 16.13 -5.60
N LEU A 380 13.52 15.05 -4.82
CA LEU A 380 14.30 13.89 -5.20
C LEU A 380 13.46 13.01 -6.14
N ASN A 381 13.98 12.74 -7.35
CA ASN A 381 13.34 11.85 -8.31
C ASN A 381 13.85 10.41 -8.16
N MET A 382 13.19 9.45 -8.80
CA MET A 382 13.55 8.03 -8.70
C MET A 382 14.98 7.73 -9.19
N VAL A 383 15.53 8.51 -10.10
CA VAL A 383 16.92 8.34 -10.59
C VAL A 383 17.93 8.76 -9.52
N LEU A 384 17.65 9.86 -8.82
CA LEU A 384 18.51 10.38 -7.76
C LEU A 384 18.46 9.54 -6.48
N ILE A 385 17.58 8.53 -6.38
CA ILE A 385 17.50 7.63 -5.23
C ILE A 385 18.79 6.83 -5.02
N VAL A 386 19.58 6.66 -6.07
CA VAL A 386 20.87 5.94 -6.04
C VAL A 386 22.03 6.87 -5.60
N MET A 387 21.81 8.18 -5.51
CA MET A 387 22.87 9.13 -5.16
C MET A 387 23.51 8.86 -3.79
N PRO A 388 22.77 8.60 -2.70
CA PRO A 388 23.39 8.33 -1.39
C PRO A 388 24.35 7.14 -1.43
N THR A 389 23.96 6.06 -2.11
CA THR A 389 24.77 4.83 -2.19
C THR A 389 26.00 5.04 -3.07
N LEU A 390 25.88 5.74 -4.20
CA LEU A 390 27.04 6.08 -5.04
C LEU A 390 28.02 7.00 -4.32
N LEU A 391 27.51 8.05 -3.66
CA LEU A 391 28.32 8.99 -2.90
C LEU A 391 29.05 8.29 -1.76
N ILE A 392 28.40 7.38 -1.03
CA ILE A 392 29.07 6.68 0.09
C ILE A 392 30.21 5.79 -0.42
N VAL A 393 30.05 5.11 -1.56
CA VAL A 393 31.09 4.24 -2.13
C VAL A 393 32.28 5.07 -2.64
N LEU A 394 32.01 6.12 -3.41
CA LEU A 394 33.05 6.99 -3.97
C LEU A 394 33.84 7.71 -2.89
N THR A 395 33.15 8.32 -1.92
CA THR A 395 33.79 9.05 -0.82
C THR A 395 34.60 8.13 0.07
N THR A 396 34.08 6.94 0.40
CA THR A 396 34.81 5.94 1.20
C THR A 396 36.06 5.46 0.48
N SER A 397 35.98 5.17 -0.83
CA SER A 397 37.15 4.79 -1.62
C SER A 397 38.22 5.88 -1.61
N ALA A 398 37.87 7.12 -1.95
CA ALA A 398 38.79 8.24 -1.98
C ALA A 398 39.43 8.50 -0.60
N ALA A 399 38.62 8.44 0.47
CA ALA A 399 39.08 8.65 1.85
C ALA A 399 40.04 7.54 2.32
N ILE A 400 39.82 6.27 1.93
CA ILE A 400 40.74 5.17 2.20
C ILE A 400 42.07 5.39 1.48
N HIS A 401 42.05 5.73 0.18
CA HIS A 401 43.27 6.00 -0.59
C HIS A 401 44.09 7.15 0.00
N LEU A 402 43.43 8.27 0.35
CA LEU A 402 44.09 9.41 0.98
C LEU A 402 44.68 9.06 2.36
N SER A 403 43.90 8.36 3.19
CA SER A 403 44.34 7.92 4.52
C SER A 403 45.53 6.96 4.44
N ASN A 404 45.53 6.06 3.45
CA ASN A 404 46.62 5.12 3.23
C ASN A 404 47.88 5.83 2.73
N TYR A 405 47.76 6.82 1.84
CA TYR A 405 48.89 7.65 1.39
C TYR A 405 49.52 8.37 2.59
N TRP A 406 48.70 9.11 3.35
CA TRP A 406 49.15 9.83 4.56
C TRP A 406 49.89 8.93 5.56
N LYS A 407 49.38 7.71 5.78
CA LYS A 407 49.99 6.72 6.67
C LYS A 407 51.39 6.27 6.21
N HIS A 408 51.68 6.29 4.91
CA HIS A 408 52.96 5.89 4.33
C HIS A 408 53.91 7.08 4.12
N SER A 409 53.40 8.29 3.89
CA SER A 409 54.23 9.49 3.71
C SER A 409 55.15 9.80 4.91
N GLY A 410 54.77 9.38 6.12
CA GLY A 410 55.59 9.58 7.32
C GLY A 410 56.65 8.49 7.59
N LYS A 411 56.77 7.47 6.73
CA LYS A 411 57.78 6.40 6.85
C LYS A 411 59.00 6.60 5.96
N ASP A 412 58.92 7.51 5.00
CA ASP A 412 59.97 7.77 4.01
C ASP A 412 60.78 9.05 4.32
N ASP A 413 60.87 9.46 5.59
CA ASP A 413 61.78 10.53 6.01
C ASP A 413 63.13 9.87 6.41
N PRO A 414 64.16 9.87 5.54
CA PRO A 414 65.50 9.45 5.96
C PRO A 414 66.03 10.52 6.93
N ALA A 415 66.22 10.11 8.18
CA ALA A 415 66.92 10.90 9.19
C ALA A 415 68.34 11.30 8.74
#